data_AF-A0A176QGB1-F1
#
_entry.id   AF-A0A176QGB1-F1
#
_cell.length_a   1.000
_cell.length_b   1.000
_cell.length_c   1.000
_cell.angle_alpha   90.00
_cell.angle_beta   90.00
_cell.angle_gamma   90.00
#
_symmetry.space_group_name_H-M   'P 1'
#
loop_
_entity.id
_entity.type
_entity.pdbx_description
1 polymer ?
#
loop_
_entity_poly.entity_id
_entity_poly.type
_entity_poly.pdbx_seq_one_letter_code
_entity_poly.pdbx_strand_id
1 'polypeptide(L)'
;MLGPVESGAGGVQGRQSPGRLLLDEISPYTWGLIGMLALASIYGSYDSLSDAYGDRRLGHIPLVAPSVVAIWVSFELLWRRTALTLPHRLFITCILTPLPSVIISTIAWAAFGASGYGQDLITSTSEGIYDHYYWPRDARGLAAAPLMFFGGWGVAGFMGLMSLLIVVLPVKAFLATRELTAGTQLDPSAASGAAVVRMAFGAMSVGTLAAISSAADGPGLLTLGLLAVTVALLAGAAAIAVRLPRR
;
A
#
# COMPACT_ATOMS: atom_id res chain seq x y z
N MET A 1 50.10 27.57 30.57
CA MET A 1 49.02 28.51 30.23
C MET A 1 47.95 27.72 29.49
N LEU A 2 46.85 27.43 30.19
CA LEU A 2 45.68 26.72 29.67
C LEU A 2 44.70 27.78 29.15
N GLY A 3 44.42 27.77 27.84
CA GLY A 3 43.33 28.53 27.25
C GLY A 3 42.01 27.75 27.32
N PRO A 4 40.86 28.42 27.47
CA PRO A 4 39.58 27.74 27.62
C PRO A 4 39.13 27.10 26.29
N VAL A 5 38.72 25.84 26.35
CA VAL A 5 38.03 25.14 25.27
C VAL A 5 36.58 25.61 25.29
N GLU A 6 36.18 26.36 24.26
CA GLU A 6 34.81 26.77 24.05
C GLU A 6 33.91 25.54 23.83
N SER A 7 32.87 25.47 24.64
CA SER A 7 31.79 24.49 24.54
C SER A 7 30.93 24.79 23.30
N GLY A 8 31.22 24.08 22.20
CA GLY A 8 30.46 24.14 20.96
C GLY A 8 29.34 23.11 20.94
N ALA A 9 28.14 23.54 21.36
CA ALA A 9 26.83 23.09 20.89
C ALA A 9 26.66 21.56 20.66
N GLY A 10 26.32 20.85 21.74
CA GLY A 10 25.55 19.62 21.64
C GLY A 10 24.20 19.92 20.99
N GLY A 11 24.13 19.76 19.67
CA GLY A 11 22.89 19.83 18.92
C GLY A 11 21.89 18.86 19.53
N VAL A 12 20.81 19.40 20.07
CA VAL A 12 19.64 18.65 20.54
C VAL A 12 19.16 17.82 19.36
N GLN A 13 19.56 16.55 19.34
CA GLN A 13 19.09 15.55 18.39
C GLN A 13 17.63 15.33 18.74
N GLY A 14 16.76 16.14 18.13
CA GLY A 14 15.33 16.09 18.30
C GLY A 14 14.90 14.64 18.14
N ARG A 15 14.23 14.13 19.17
CA ARG A 15 13.66 12.78 19.24
C ARG A 15 12.64 12.65 18.10
N GLN A 16 13.09 12.39 16.88
CA GLN A 16 12.20 12.15 15.75
C GLN A 16 11.50 10.82 16.00
N SER A 17 10.18 10.84 15.93
CA SER A 17 9.38 9.62 16.10
C SER A 17 9.74 8.63 15.00
N PRO A 18 9.77 7.31 15.29
CA PRO A 18 10.13 6.28 14.30
C PRO A 18 9.25 6.31 13.04
N GLY A 19 8.01 6.82 13.14
CA GLY A 19 7.14 7.02 11.97
C GLY A 19 7.58 8.16 11.04
N ARG A 20 8.25 9.21 11.53
CA ARG A 20 8.78 10.29 10.68
C ARG A 20 9.96 9.82 9.85
N LEU A 21 10.87 9.04 10.44
CA LEU A 21 12.04 8.49 9.72
C LEU A 21 11.64 7.63 8.50
N LEU A 22 10.53 6.88 8.57
CA LEU A 22 10.06 6.07 7.44
C LEU A 22 9.36 6.88 6.34
N LEU A 23 8.69 7.98 6.70
CA LEU A 23 8.01 8.86 5.75
C LEU A 23 8.98 9.83 5.07
N ASP A 24 10.06 10.22 5.76
CA ASP A 24 11.12 11.09 5.24
C ASP A 24 11.96 10.40 4.15
N GLU A 25 11.94 9.06 4.11
CA GLU A 25 12.57 8.24 3.05
C GLU A 25 11.74 8.22 1.76
N ILE A 26 10.47 8.65 1.81
CA ILE A 26 9.63 8.77 0.61
C ILE A 26 10.01 10.04 -0.13
N SER A 27 10.46 9.89 -1.37
CA SER A 27 10.91 11.02 -2.17
C SER A 27 9.76 12.00 -2.48
N PRO A 28 10.06 13.30 -2.68
CA PRO A 28 9.05 14.26 -3.13
C PRO A 28 8.42 13.88 -4.48
N TYR A 29 9.16 13.15 -5.33
CA TYR A 29 8.63 12.62 -6.59
C TYR A 29 7.59 11.52 -6.37
N THR A 30 7.80 10.63 -5.38
CA THR A 30 6.81 9.62 -4.99
C THR A 30 5.56 10.30 -4.43
N TRP A 31 5.69 11.34 -3.60
CA TRP A 31 4.54 12.11 -3.13
C TRP A 31 3.78 12.81 -4.26
N GLY A 32 4.51 13.40 -5.23
CA GLY A 32 3.92 13.96 -6.43
C GLY A 32 3.15 12.93 -7.26
N LEU A 33 3.72 11.74 -7.43
CA LEU A 33 3.09 10.61 -8.12
C LEU A 33 1.82 10.14 -7.40
N ILE A 34 1.87 9.97 -6.07
CA ILE A 34 0.71 9.62 -5.24
C ILE A 34 -0.39 10.67 -5.43
N GLY A 35 -0.06 11.96 -5.36
CA GLY A 35 -1.03 13.05 -5.55
C GLY A 35 -1.67 13.04 -6.94
N MET A 36 -0.87 12.87 -7.99
CA MET A 36 -1.36 12.80 -9.37
C MET A 36 -2.27 11.59 -9.58
N LEU A 37 -1.86 10.42 -9.11
CA LEU A 37 -2.62 9.19 -9.25
C LEU A 37 -3.88 9.18 -8.39
N ALA A 38 -3.86 9.83 -7.23
CA ALA A 38 -5.06 10.05 -6.43
C ALA A 38 -6.11 10.88 -7.18
N LEU A 39 -5.71 11.95 -7.87
CA LEU A 39 -6.62 12.73 -8.72
C LEU A 39 -7.14 11.90 -9.90
N ALA A 40 -6.27 11.12 -10.53
CA ALA A 40 -6.67 10.20 -11.60
C ALA A 40 -7.64 9.12 -11.09
N SER A 41 -7.48 8.62 -9.87
CA SER A 41 -8.41 7.67 -9.23
C SER A 41 -9.77 8.27 -8.95
N ILE A 42 -9.86 9.55 -8.60
CA ILE A 42 -11.15 10.22 -8.44
C ILE A 42 -11.89 10.24 -9.79
N TYR A 43 -11.18 10.63 -10.86
CA TYR A 43 -11.76 10.63 -12.20
C TYR A 43 -12.10 9.22 -12.70
N GLY A 44 -11.23 8.24 -12.47
CA GLY A 44 -11.47 6.84 -12.82
C GLY A 44 -12.64 6.23 -12.04
N SER A 45 -12.88 6.66 -10.79
CA SER A 45 -14.06 6.23 -10.01
C SER A 45 -15.35 6.77 -10.63
N TYR A 46 -15.36 8.04 -11.04
CA TYR A 46 -16.47 8.61 -11.80
C TYR A 46 -16.70 7.84 -13.10
N ASP A 47 -15.64 7.63 -13.88
CA ASP A 47 -15.73 6.97 -15.18
C ASP A 47 -16.25 5.54 -15.05
N SER A 48 -15.73 4.77 -14.09
CA SER A 48 -16.16 3.39 -13.80
C SER A 48 -17.64 3.30 -13.40
N LEU A 49 -18.13 4.24 -12.59
CA LEU A 49 -19.52 4.25 -12.12
C LEU A 49 -20.49 4.82 -13.17
N SER A 50 -19.98 5.55 -14.15
CA SER A 50 -20.73 6.02 -15.33
C SER A 50 -20.70 5.05 -16.51
N ASP A 51 -19.89 4.00 -16.42
CA ASP A 51 -19.71 3.05 -17.51
C ASP A 51 -20.66 1.86 -17.39
N ALA A 52 -21.69 1.88 -18.23
CA ALA A 52 -22.70 0.84 -18.32
C ALA A 52 -22.19 -0.48 -18.86
N TYR A 53 -21.29 -0.41 -19.84
CA TYR A 53 -20.91 -1.55 -20.66
C TYR A 53 -19.59 -2.18 -20.21
N GLY A 54 -18.87 -1.54 -19.28
CA GLY A 54 -17.56 -2.01 -18.81
C GLY A 54 -16.44 -1.82 -19.84
N ASP A 55 -16.68 -1.03 -20.89
CA ASP A 55 -15.75 -0.82 -22.00
C ASP A 55 -14.75 0.32 -21.73
N ARG A 56 -14.96 1.12 -20.68
CA ARG A 56 -14.15 2.29 -20.38
C ARG A 56 -12.90 1.93 -19.58
N ARG A 57 -11.79 1.98 -20.30
CA ARG A 57 -10.44 1.65 -19.82
C ARG A 57 -9.98 2.48 -18.62
N LEU A 58 -10.52 3.69 -18.41
CA LEU A 58 -10.12 4.56 -17.29
C LEU A 58 -10.80 4.17 -15.97
N GLY A 59 -11.87 3.36 -16.01
CA GLY A 59 -12.53 2.83 -14.83
C GLY A 59 -11.64 1.96 -13.94
N HIS A 60 -10.53 1.43 -14.47
CA HIS A 60 -9.58 0.61 -13.71
C HIS A 60 -8.52 1.42 -12.95
N ILE A 61 -8.42 2.73 -13.18
CA ILE A 61 -7.38 3.58 -12.57
C ILE A 61 -7.36 3.46 -11.03
N PRO A 62 -8.50 3.43 -10.30
CA PRO A 62 -8.48 3.28 -8.84
C PRO A 62 -7.76 2.03 -8.33
N LEU A 63 -7.77 0.95 -9.10
CA LEU A 63 -7.08 -0.32 -8.79
C LEU A 63 -5.62 -0.31 -9.27
N VAL A 64 -5.35 0.30 -10.43
CA VAL A 64 -4.02 0.33 -11.04
C VAL A 64 -3.10 1.36 -10.39
N ALA A 65 -3.62 2.51 -9.98
CA ALA A 65 -2.85 3.62 -9.42
C ALA A 65 -1.97 3.20 -8.22
N PRO A 66 -2.50 2.52 -7.18
CA PRO A 66 -1.68 2.01 -6.09
C PRO A 66 -0.55 1.07 -6.53
N SER A 67 -0.80 0.25 -7.56
CA SER A 67 0.20 -0.66 -8.13
C SER A 67 1.33 0.09 -8.82
N VAL A 68 1.02 1.17 -9.56
CA VAL A 68 2.03 2.02 -10.19
C VAL A 68 2.92 2.69 -9.13
N VAL A 69 2.35 3.17 -8.02
CA VAL A 69 3.13 3.71 -6.90
C VAL A 69 4.06 2.66 -6.32
N ALA A 70 3.54 1.47 -6.01
CA ALA A 70 4.35 0.37 -5.46
C ALA A 70 5.51 0.00 -6.39
N ILE A 71 5.25 -0.13 -7.71
CA ILE A 71 6.27 -0.43 -8.72
C ILE A 71 7.31 0.69 -8.77
N TRP A 72 6.89 1.96 -8.84
CA TRP A 72 7.81 3.10 -8.89
C TRP A 72 8.76 3.11 -7.69
N VAL A 73 8.22 2.93 -6.49
CA VAL A 73 8.99 2.91 -5.25
C VAL A 73 9.95 1.72 -5.21
N SER A 74 9.60 0.58 -5.82
CA SER A 74 10.50 -0.57 -5.96
C SER A 74 11.77 -0.20 -6.70
N PHE A 75 11.65 0.53 -7.81
CA PHE A 75 12.82 1.00 -8.55
C PHE A 75 13.54 2.10 -7.77
N GLU A 76 12.82 3.06 -7.20
CA GLU A 76 13.43 4.20 -6.54
C GLU A 76 14.25 3.81 -5.30
N LEU A 77 13.68 3.04 -4.35
CA LEU A 77 14.35 2.69 -3.10
C LEU A 77 15.48 1.67 -3.25
N LEU A 78 15.47 0.87 -4.32
CA LEU A 78 16.55 -0.06 -4.59
C LEU A 78 17.69 0.58 -5.36
N TRP A 79 17.44 1.53 -6.26
CA TRP A 79 18.53 2.25 -6.95
C TRP A 79 19.12 3.41 -6.15
N ARG A 80 18.37 3.99 -5.20
CA ARG A 80 18.92 4.97 -4.27
C ARG A 80 19.90 4.30 -3.29
N ARG A 81 21.00 5.01 -2.99
CA ARG A 81 21.89 4.66 -1.88
C ARG A 81 21.18 5.01 -0.58
N THR A 82 20.49 4.04 0.01
CA THR A 82 19.83 4.18 1.31
C THR A 82 20.51 3.27 2.34
N ALA A 83 20.50 3.67 3.61
CA ALA A 83 21.02 2.85 4.72
C ALA A 83 20.03 1.74 5.14
N LEU A 84 18.83 1.72 4.54
CA LEU A 84 17.76 0.78 4.90
C LEU A 84 18.10 -0.65 4.48
N THR A 85 17.81 -1.61 5.35
CA THR A 85 17.94 -3.03 5.04
C THR A 85 16.86 -3.48 4.03
N LEU A 86 17.11 -4.56 3.30
CA LEU A 86 16.19 -5.09 2.29
C LEU A 86 14.75 -5.32 2.83
N PRO A 87 14.53 -5.92 4.03
CA PRO A 87 13.19 -6.07 4.58
C PRO A 87 12.44 -4.73 4.77
N HIS A 88 13.14 -3.68 5.21
CA HIS A 88 12.51 -2.36 5.36
C HIS A 88 12.15 -1.75 4.01
N ARG A 89 13.01 -1.91 2.99
CA ARG A 89 12.70 -1.45 1.62
C ARG A 89 11.47 -2.18 1.06
N LEU A 90 11.38 -3.50 1.26
CA LEU A 90 10.21 -4.29 0.86
C LEU A 90 8.94 -3.81 1.57
N PHE A 91 9.02 -3.55 2.89
CA PHE A 91 7.90 -3.01 3.65
C PHE A 91 7.44 -1.65 3.12
N ILE A 92 8.37 -0.70 2.92
CA ILE A 92 8.03 0.63 2.44
C ILE A 92 7.39 0.54 1.05
N THR A 93 7.98 -0.26 0.17
CA THR A 93 7.57 -0.39 -1.22
C THR A 93 6.23 -1.10 -1.41
N CYS A 94 6.08 -2.29 -0.82
CA CYS A 94 4.93 -3.14 -1.08
C CYS A 94 3.77 -2.89 -0.12
N ILE A 95 4.04 -2.35 1.06
CA ILE A 95 3.04 -2.23 2.12
C ILE A 95 2.70 -0.76 2.37
N LEU A 96 3.69 0.08 2.66
CA LEU A 96 3.47 1.43 3.18
C LEU A 96 3.10 2.46 2.10
N THR A 97 3.90 2.56 1.05
CA THR A 97 3.73 3.57 0.00
C THR A 97 2.47 3.43 -0.87
N PRO A 98 1.90 2.23 -1.13
CA PRO A 98 0.63 2.16 -1.82
C PRO A 98 -0.55 2.62 -0.93
N LEU A 99 -0.46 2.56 0.40
CA LEU A 99 -1.58 2.86 1.31
C LEU A 99 -2.20 4.24 1.08
N PRO A 100 -1.46 5.36 0.98
CA PRO A 100 -2.06 6.67 0.70
C PRO A 100 -2.91 6.66 -0.57
N SER A 101 -2.43 6.04 -1.65
CA SER A 101 -3.17 5.94 -2.91
C SER A 101 -4.41 5.06 -2.77
N VAL A 102 -4.31 3.94 -2.06
CA VAL A 102 -5.46 3.05 -1.79
C VAL A 102 -6.52 3.77 -0.95
N ILE A 103 -6.11 4.48 0.10
CA ILE A 103 -7.01 5.23 0.99
C ILE A 103 -7.77 6.27 0.18
N ILE A 104 -7.08 7.10 -0.61
CA ILE A 104 -7.74 8.14 -1.39
C ILE A 104 -8.67 7.54 -2.43
N SER A 105 -8.25 6.48 -3.13
CA SER A 105 -9.09 5.80 -4.13
C SER A 105 -10.33 5.18 -3.49
N THR A 106 -10.19 4.58 -2.30
CA THR A 106 -11.31 4.01 -1.53
C THR A 106 -12.28 5.09 -1.08
N ILE A 107 -11.78 6.21 -0.55
CA ILE A 107 -12.62 7.34 -0.12
C ILE A 107 -13.36 7.93 -1.31
N ALA A 108 -12.66 8.16 -2.44
CA ALA A 108 -13.26 8.69 -3.65
C ALA A 108 -14.40 7.80 -4.16
N TRP A 109 -14.13 6.49 -4.24
CA TRP A 109 -15.13 5.50 -4.65
C TRP A 109 -16.34 5.48 -3.71
N ALA A 110 -16.09 5.39 -2.41
CA ALA A 110 -17.16 5.31 -1.41
C ALA A 110 -17.99 6.59 -1.36
N ALA A 111 -17.35 7.76 -1.41
CA ALA A 111 -18.03 9.05 -1.41
C ALA A 111 -18.87 9.25 -2.67
N PHE A 112 -18.33 8.90 -3.85
CA PHE A 112 -19.07 9.02 -5.10
C PHE A 112 -20.24 8.02 -5.15
N GLY A 113 -20.00 6.76 -4.79
CA GLY A 113 -21.04 5.73 -4.72
C GLY A 113 -22.11 5.99 -3.65
N ALA A 114 -21.82 6.79 -2.61
CA ALA A 114 -22.81 7.20 -1.61
C ALA A 114 -23.54 8.51 -1.98
N SER A 115 -23.07 9.24 -3.00
CA SER A 115 -23.71 10.49 -3.43
C SER A 115 -25.02 10.22 -4.17
N GLY A 116 -26.01 11.12 -4.04
CA GLY A 116 -27.29 11.00 -4.75
C GLY A 116 -27.12 10.88 -6.26
N TYR A 117 -26.24 11.72 -6.83
CA TYR A 117 -25.89 11.67 -8.25
C TYR A 117 -25.26 10.32 -8.66
N GLY A 118 -24.36 9.77 -7.83
CA GLY A 118 -23.78 8.45 -8.07
C GLY A 118 -24.83 7.34 -8.00
N GLN A 119 -25.76 7.40 -7.05
CA GLN A 119 -26.87 6.46 -6.94
C GLN A 119 -27.80 6.52 -8.15
N ASP A 120 -28.13 7.72 -8.65
CA ASP A 120 -28.97 7.91 -9.84
C ASP A 120 -28.30 7.36 -11.11
N LEU A 121 -27.00 7.62 -11.28
CA LEU A 121 -26.19 7.07 -12.37
C LEU A 121 -26.14 5.54 -12.30
N ILE A 122 -25.85 4.99 -11.13
CA ILE A 122 -25.75 3.53 -10.97
C ILE A 122 -27.12 2.86 -11.20
N THR A 123 -28.21 3.47 -10.73
CA THR A 123 -29.57 2.94 -10.90
C THR A 123 -29.96 2.93 -12.37
N SER A 124 -29.87 4.08 -13.05
CA SER A 124 -30.16 4.20 -14.49
C SER A 124 -29.32 3.26 -15.34
N THR A 125 -28.08 3.01 -14.93
CA THR A 125 -27.18 2.14 -15.65
C THR A 125 -27.47 0.65 -15.41
N SER A 126 -27.86 0.28 -14.20
CA SER A 126 -28.19 -1.11 -13.83
C SER A 126 -29.59 -1.59 -14.26
N GLU A 127 -30.45 -0.67 -14.68
CA GLU A 127 -31.75 -0.94 -15.31
C GLU A 127 -31.62 -1.23 -16.82
N GLY A 128 -30.57 -0.73 -17.47
CA GLY A 128 -30.33 -0.91 -18.90
C GLY A 128 -29.65 -2.23 -19.28
N ILE A 129 -28.93 -2.88 -18.36
CA ILE A 129 -28.09 -4.05 -18.67
C ILE A 129 -28.20 -5.08 -17.54
N TYR A 130 -28.85 -6.20 -17.82
CA TYR A 130 -28.80 -7.40 -16.99
C TYR A 130 -27.48 -8.13 -17.32
N ASP A 131 -26.66 -8.41 -16.31
CA ASP A 131 -25.57 -9.40 -16.28
C ASP A 131 -24.09 -9.02 -16.55
N HIS A 132 -23.67 -7.77 -16.80
CA HIS A 132 -22.25 -7.48 -17.19
C HIS A 132 -21.44 -6.55 -16.27
N TYR A 133 -21.88 -6.29 -15.05
CA TYR A 133 -21.09 -5.46 -14.13
C TYR A 133 -19.97 -6.26 -13.44
N TYR A 134 -18.72 -5.77 -13.55
CA TYR A 134 -17.55 -6.27 -12.81
C TYR A 134 -17.69 -6.14 -11.27
N TRP A 135 -18.68 -5.38 -10.80
CA TRP A 135 -18.98 -5.19 -9.39
C TRP A 135 -20.31 -5.86 -9.04
N PRO A 136 -20.37 -6.66 -7.97
CA PRO A 136 -21.63 -7.18 -7.45
C PRO A 136 -22.65 -6.07 -7.29
N ARG A 137 -23.92 -6.33 -7.63
CA ARG A 137 -25.03 -5.36 -7.47
C ARG A 137 -25.08 -4.79 -6.05
N ASP A 138 -24.63 -5.56 -5.07
CA ASP A 138 -24.66 -5.24 -3.63
C ASP A 138 -23.35 -4.61 -3.12
N ALA A 139 -22.28 -4.61 -3.93
CA ALA A 139 -20.99 -4.00 -3.61
C ALA A 139 -20.92 -2.54 -4.11
N ARG A 140 -21.85 -1.70 -3.64
CA ARG A 140 -21.96 -0.28 -4.03
C ARG A 140 -21.78 0.66 -2.82
N GLY A 141 -21.27 1.87 -3.07
CA GLY A 141 -21.08 2.88 -2.03
C GLY A 141 -20.16 2.42 -0.89
N LEU A 142 -20.53 2.71 0.35
CA LEU A 142 -19.72 2.38 1.53
C LEU A 142 -19.51 0.87 1.72
N ALA A 143 -20.43 0.02 1.26
CA ALA A 143 -20.31 -1.43 1.36
C ALA A 143 -19.17 -1.98 0.47
N ALA A 144 -18.80 -1.27 -0.59
CA ALA A 144 -17.68 -1.62 -1.46
C ALA A 144 -16.31 -1.20 -0.89
N ALA A 145 -16.28 -0.34 0.12
CA ALA A 145 -15.05 0.26 0.63
C ALA A 145 -14.05 -0.79 1.16
N PRO A 146 -14.45 -1.85 1.89
CA PRO A 146 -13.52 -2.90 2.31
C PRO A 146 -12.91 -3.64 1.12
N LEU A 147 -13.69 -3.92 0.08
CA LEU A 147 -13.22 -4.59 -1.13
C LEU A 147 -12.23 -3.73 -1.90
N MET A 148 -12.55 -2.44 -2.09
CA MET A 148 -11.65 -1.48 -2.72
C MET A 148 -10.35 -1.29 -1.93
N PHE A 149 -10.46 -1.18 -0.60
CA PHE A 149 -9.30 -0.99 0.26
C PHE A 149 -8.39 -2.22 0.26
N PHE A 150 -8.90 -3.37 0.68
CA PHE A 150 -8.07 -4.57 0.84
C PHE A 150 -7.69 -5.18 -0.51
N GLY A 151 -8.59 -5.19 -1.48
CA GLY A 151 -8.30 -5.64 -2.84
C GLY A 151 -7.25 -4.77 -3.52
N GLY A 152 -7.41 -3.44 -3.48
CA GLY A 152 -6.43 -2.50 -4.03
C GLY A 152 -5.07 -2.59 -3.33
N TRP A 153 -5.06 -2.70 -2.00
CA TRP A 153 -3.84 -2.87 -1.22
C TRP A 153 -3.13 -4.20 -1.53
N GLY A 154 -3.88 -5.30 -1.58
CA GLY A 154 -3.36 -6.63 -1.93
C GLY A 154 -2.76 -6.69 -3.33
N VAL A 155 -3.48 -6.17 -4.34
CA VAL A 155 -3.00 -6.11 -5.73
C VAL A 155 -1.75 -5.25 -5.84
N ALA A 156 -1.74 -4.07 -5.20
CA ALA A 156 -0.57 -3.18 -5.23
C ALA A 156 0.66 -3.81 -4.59
N GLY A 157 0.51 -4.42 -3.42
CA GLY A 157 1.60 -5.11 -2.74
C GLY A 157 2.13 -6.30 -3.53
N PHE A 158 1.25 -7.05 -4.20
CA PHE A 158 1.64 -8.12 -5.13
C PHE A 158 2.40 -7.58 -6.34
N MET A 159 1.92 -6.52 -6.99
CA MET A 159 2.59 -5.93 -8.15
C MET A 159 3.94 -5.32 -7.79
N GLY A 160 4.05 -4.66 -6.64
CA GLY A 160 5.32 -4.20 -6.07
C GLY A 160 6.28 -5.38 -5.89
N LEU A 161 5.84 -6.45 -5.23
CA LEU A 161 6.66 -7.66 -5.02
C LEU A 161 7.09 -8.33 -6.33
N MET A 162 6.19 -8.44 -7.31
CA MET A 162 6.51 -9.00 -8.63
C MET A 162 7.54 -8.15 -9.36
N SER A 163 7.40 -6.82 -9.36
CA SER A 163 8.39 -5.92 -9.97
C SER A 163 9.79 -6.10 -9.33
N LEU A 164 9.82 -6.30 -8.02
CA LEU A 164 11.05 -6.52 -7.27
C LEU A 164 11.73 -7.84 -7.64
N LEU A 165 10.96 -8.93 -7.63
CA LEU A 165 11.49 -10.27 -7.87
C LEU A 165 11.86 -10.52 -9.33
N ILE A 166 11.08 -9.98 -10.28
CA ILE A 166 11.24 -10.26 -11.71
C ILE A 166 12.20 -9.28 -12.38
N VAL A 167 12.22 -8.01 -11.92
CA VAL A 167 12.98 -6.95 -12.61
C VAL A 167 14.09 -6.40 -11.73
N VAL A 168 13.75 -5.82 -10.58
CA VAL A 168 14.70 -5.02 -9.80
C VAL A 168 15.85 -5.84 -9.25
N LEU A 169 15.54 -6.91 -8.51
CA LEU A 169 16.56 -7.75 -7.87
C LEU A 169 17.43 -8.48 -8.90
N PRO A 170 16.88 -9.07 -9.98
CA PRO A 170 17.72 -9.64 -11.04
C PRO A 170 18.67 -8.62 -11.65
N VAL A 171 18.18 -7.43 -12.04
CA VAL A 171 19.02 -6.38 -12.63
C VAL A 171 20.11 -5.93 -11.65
N LYS A 172 19.78 -5.76 -10.37
CA LYS A 172 20.77 -5.45 -9.33
C LYS A 172 21.77 -6.58 -9.11
N ALA A 173 21.36 -7.84 -9.22
CA ALA A 173 22.26 -8.99 -9.07
C ALA A 173 23.33 -9.00 -10.16
N PHE A 174 22.96 -8.63 -11.40
CA PHE A 174 23.91 -8.49 -12.50
C PHE A 174 24.82 -7.27 -12.35
N LEU A 175 24.32 -6.14 -11.87
CA LEU A 175 25.08 -4.88 -11.83
C LEU A 175 25.90 -4.66 -10.55
N ALA A 176 25.50 -5.24 -9.41
CA ALA A 176 26.08 -4.92 -8.10
C ALA A 176 26.09 -6.16 -7.17
N THR A 177 26.76 -7.23 -7.59
CA THR A 177 26.80 -8.54 -6.94
C THR A 177 27.25 -8.49 -5.46
N ARG A 178 28.12 -7.53 -5.11
CA ARG A 178 28.63 -7.34 -3.74
C ARG A 178 27.60 -6.75 -2.75
N GLU A 179 26.67 -5.92 -3.22
CA GLU A 179 25.63 -5.33 -2.36
C GLU A 179 24.56 -6.35 -1.98
N LEU A 180 24.22 -7.26 -2.90
CA LEU A 180 23.21 -8.29 -2.68
C LEU A 180 23.67 -9.37 -1.70
N THR A 181 24.94 -9.76 -1.75
CA THR A 181 25.54 -10.74 -0.84
C THR A 181 25.73 -10.20 0.58
N ALA A 182 25.94 -8.89 0.74
CA ALA A 182 25.94 -8.23 2.05
C ALA A 182 24.53 -8.16 2.67
N GLY A 183 23.48 -8.00 1.86
CA GLY A 183 22.09 -7.95 2.33
C GLY A 183 21.47 -9.30 2.71
N THR A 184 22.11 -10.42 2.35
CA THR A 184 21.64 -11.79 2.64
C THR A 184 22.14 -12.36 3.97
N GLN A 185 23.01 -11.65 4.70
CA GLN A 185 23.41 -12.11 6.03
C GLN A 185 22.23 -11.94 6.99
N LEU A 186 21.73 -13.09 7.48
CA LEU A 186 20.68 -13.16 8.51
C LEU A 186 21.26 -12.73 9.86
N ASP A 187 21.51 -11.44 10.01
CA ASP A 187 21.83 -10.84 11.29
C ASP A 187 20.59 -10.99 12.21
N PRO A 188 20.72 -11.36 13.50
CA PRO A 188 19.58 -11.44 14.42
C PRO A 188 18.78 -10.14 14.51
N SER A 189 19.41 -9.00 14.22
CA SER A 189 18.76 -7.69 14.10
C SER A 189 17.80 -7.60 12.90
N ALA A 190 18.06 -8.35 11.82
CA ALA A 190 17.21 -8.45 10.63
C ALA A 190 16.01 -9.39 10.84
N ALA A 191 16.06 -10.31 11.82
CA ALA A 191 14.95 -11.22 12.12
C ALA A 191 13.67 -10.48 12.55
N SER A 192 13.82 -9.42 13.36
CA SER A 192 12.70 -8.56 13.77
C SER A 192 12.10 -7.78 12.59
N GLY A 193 12.93 -7.28 11.67
CA GLY A 193 12.46 -6.64 10.44
C GLY A 193 11.74 -7.62 9.50
N ALA A 194 12.26 -8.83 9.36
CA ALA A 194 11.61 -9.89 8.59
C ALA A 194 10.26 -10.31 9.20
N ALA A 195 10.14 -10.33 10.54
CA ALA A 195 8.88 -10.60 11.21
C ALA A 195 7.82 -9.53 10.91
N VAL A 196 8.19 -8.25 10.97
CA VAL A 196 7.29 -7.12 10.60
C VAL A 196 6.79 -7.28 9.17
N VAL A 197 7.68 -7.54 8.22
CA VAL A 197 7.33 -7.74 6.80
C VAL A 197 6.37 -8.93 6.64
N ARG A 198 6.67 -10.07 7.26
CA ARG A 198 5.82 -11.28 7.19
C ARG A 198 4.44 -11.04 7.76
N MET A 199 4.33 -10.38 8.92
CA MET A 199 3.03 -10.05 9.51
C MET A 199 2.25 -9.07 8.64
N ALA A 200 2.91 -8.08 8.03
CA ALA A 200 2.27 -7.12 7.15
C ALA A 200 1.74 -7.77 5.85
N PHE A 201 2.53 -8.64 5.21
CA PHE A 201 2.06 -9.44 4.08
C PHE A 201 0.94 -10.39 4.48
N GLY A 202 1.04 -11.03 5.66
CA GLY A 202 -0.02 -11.86 6.20
C GLY A 202 -1.32 -11.08 6.39
N ALA A 203 -1.25 -9.88 6.97
CA ALA A 203 -2.41 -9.00 7.13
C ALA A 203 -3.03 -8.62 5.79
N MET A 204 -2.21 -8.28 4.81
CA MET A 204 -2.68 -7.93 3.47
C MET A 204 -3.39 -9.10 2.77
N SER A 205 -2.83 -10.30 2.83
CA SER A 205 -3.44 -11.51 2.28
C SER A 205 -4.76 -11.86 2.97
N VAL A 206 -4.78 -11.86 4.31
CA VAL A 206 -5.98 -12.19 5.09
C VAL A 206 -7.05 -11.11 4.92
N GLY A 207 -6.68 -9.84 4.87
CA GLY A 207 -7.60 -8.73 4.63
C GLY A 207 -8.24 -8.81 3.24
N THR A 208 -7.45 -9.19 2.23
CA THR A 208 -7.98 -9.43 0.86
C THR A 208 -8.98 -10.59 0.86
N LEU A 209 -8.69 -11.68 1.57
CA LEU A 209 -9.62 -12.80 1.73
C LEU A 209 -10.90 -12.38 2.48
N ALA A 210 -10.79 -11.55 3.50
CA ALA A 210 -11.96 -11.01 4.22
C ALA A 210 -12.85 -10.19 3.29
N ALA A 211 -12.25 -9.35 2.46
CA ALA A 211 -12.95 -8.55 1.44
C ALA A 211 -13.64 -9.42 0.39
N ILE A 212 -12.97 -10.46 -0.15
CA ILE A 212 -13.56 -11.39 -1.11
C ILE A 212 -14.72 -12.16 -0.48
N SER A 213 -14.53 -12.68 0.74
CA SER A 213 -15.59 -13.37 1.49
C SER A 213 -16.81 -12.48 1.68
N SER A 214 -16.60 -11.20 2.04
CA SER A 214 -17.70 -10.23 2.18
C SER A 214 -18.42 -9.94 0.87
N ALA A 215 -17.69 -9.88 -0.26
CA ALA A 215 -18.26 -9.57 -1.56
C ALA A 215 -18.99 -10.75 -2.21
N ALA A 216 -18.70 -11.97 -1.77
CA ALA A 216 -19.31 -13.21 -2.25
C ALA A 216 -20.43 -13.72 -1.32
N ASP A 217 -21.01 -12.85 -0.48
CA ASP A 217 -22.00 -13.21 0.55
C ASP A 217 -21.57 -14.38 1.45
N GLY A 218 -20.27 -14.45 1.73
CA GLY A 218 -19.68 -15.49 2.58
C GLY A 218 -20.17 -15.42 4.03
N PRO A 219 -19.98 -16.50 4.82
CA PRO A 219 -20.49 -16.57 6.18
C PRO A 219 -19.97 -15.39 7.04
N GLY A 220 -20.88 -14.63 7.67
CA GLY A 220 -20.49 -13.43 8.43
C GLY A 220 -19.45 -13.69 9.52
N LEU A 221 -19.51 -14.85 10.19
CA LEU A 221 -18.51 -15.28 11.17
C LEU A 221 -17.11 -15.48 10.56
N LEU A 222 -17.03 -16.00 9.33
CA LEU A 222 -15.77 -16.15 8.60
C LEU A 222 -15.18 -14.79 8.28
N THR A 223 -15.98 -13.89 7.72
CA THR A 223 -15.56 -12.52 7.36
C THR A 223 -15.06 -11.75 8.59
N LEU A 224 -15.80 -11.80 9.70
CA LEU A 224 -15.39 -11.18 10.97
C LEU A 224 -14.11 -11.79 11.55
N GLY A 225 -13.97 -13.13 11.49
CA GLY A 225 -12.76 -13.82 11.92
C GLY A 225 -11.53 -13.40 11.11
N LEU A 226 -11.65 -13.32 9.78
CA LEU A 226 -10.56 -12.86 8.90
C LEU A 226 -10.18 -11.40 9.17
N LEU A 227 -11.17 -10.52 9.40
CA LEU A 227 -10.91 -9.13 9.80
C LEU A 227 -10.18 -9.05 11.13
N ALA A 228 -10.60 -9.80 12.15
CA ALA A 228 -9.95 -9.82 13.45
C ALA A 228 -8.49 -10.27 13.35
N VAL A 229 -8.20 -11.31 12.55
CA VAL A 229 -6.83 -11.77 12.28
C VAL A 229 -6.01 -10.70 11.56
N THR A 230 -6.60 -10.02 10.58
CA THR A 230 -5.95 -8.92 9.85
C THR A 230 -5.51 -7.81 10.80
N VAL A 231 -6.41 -7.38 11.69
CA VAL A 231 -6.12 -6.34 12.70
C VAL A 231 -5.05 -6.81 13.67
N ALA A 232 -5.12 -8.07 14.14
CA ALA A 232 -4.12 -8.63 15.04
C ALA A 232 -2.71 -8.67 14.41
N LEU A 233 -2.62 -9.03 13.12
CA LEU A 233 -1.35 -9.05 12.38
C LEU A 233 -0.79 -7.64 12.17
N LEU A 234 -1.63 -6.65 11.85
CA LEU A 234 -1.21 -5.25 11.76
C LEU A 234 -0.75 -4.70 13.11
N ALA A 235 -1.48 -4.99 14.19
CA ALA A 235 -1.11 -4.58 15.53
C ALA A 235 0.21 -5.22 15.98
N GLY A 236 0.42 -6.51 15.68
CA GLY A 236 1.68 -7.22 15.93
C GLY A 236 2.85 -6.63 15.13
N ALA A 237 2.64 -6.34 13.85
CA ALA A 237 3.63 -5.69 12.99
C ALA A 237 4.02 -4.32 13.54
N ALA A 238 3.05 -3.49 13.93
CA ALA A 238 3.27 -2.17 14.52
C ALA A 238 4.01 -2.27 15.86
N ALA A 239 3.62 -3.20 16.75
CA ALA A 239 4.24 -3.39 18.05
C ALA A 239 5.72 -3.82 17.94
N ILE A 240 6.05 -4.66 16.96
CA ILE A 240 7.43 -5.10 16.71
C ILE A 240 8.23 -3.99 16.04
N ALA A 241 7.64 -3.25 15.09
CA ALA A 241 8.30 -2.13 14.41
C ALA A 241 8.73 -1.02 15.40
N VAL A 242 7.91 -0.72 16.42
CA VAL A 242 8.24 0.28 17.45
C VAL A 242 9.41 -0.15 18.35
N ARG A 243 9.67 -1.46 18.46
CA ARG A 243 10.73 -2.03 19.31
C ARG A 243 12.07 -2.22 18.59
N LEU A 244 12.16 -1.93 17.29
CA LEU A 244 13.40 -2.07 16.55
C LEU A 244 14.47 -1.07 17.04
N PRO A 245 15.72 -1.52 17.24
CA PRO A 245 16.79 -0.65 17.72
C PRO A 245 17.09 0.46 16.70
N ARG A 246 17.14 1.68 17.21
CA ARG A 246 17.45 2.92 16.47
C ARG A 246 18.93 2.86 16.07
N ARG A 247 19.23 2.87 14.78
CA ARG A 247 20.59 3.01 14.26
C ARG A 247 20.68 4.31 13.48
#